data_AF-S4RBN1-F1
#
_entry.id   AF-S4RBN1-F1
#
_cell.length_a   1.000
_cell.length_b   1.000
_cell.length_c   1.000
_cell.angle_alpha   90.00
_cell.angle_beta   90.00
_cell.angle_gamma   90.00
#
_symmetry.space_group_name_H-M   'P 1'
#
loop_
_entity.id
_entity.type
_entity.pdbx_description
1 polymer ?
#
loop_
_entity_poly.entity_id
_entity_poly.type
_entity_poly.pdbx_seq_one_letter_code
_entity_poly.pdbx_strand_id
1 'polypeptide(L)'
;MLKANNRSQVITRNFHDIQVLIKCVYDKRKGLAVSFTPDTNSIFIREEGLGEFVFTIDIFTTDAFALAYRRNDFPVHYNESQEIYLQLAVNSTLSIALFAENCYATPSGDPRDPIRYDLLKDGCPIDPTWRSYRKFLKKNQFSFTVFNFIGNFHQVFVHCDVIVCKVDEPNTRCQQGCLRTVGGSARRRRSALEDAVQSEVHTVSRGPLVYGESAK
;
A
#
# COMPACT_ATOMS: atom_id res chain seq x y z
N MET A 1 6.00 -35.97 -18.69
CA MET A 1 6.83 -34.77 -18.46
C MET A 1 6.08 -33.84 -17.52
N LEU A 2 6.43 -33.87 -16.22
CA LEU A 2 5.82 -33.01 -15.21
C LEU A 2 6.55 -31.65 -15.24
N LYS A 3 5.83 -30.60 -15.65
CA LYS A 3 6.33 -29.21 -15.59
C LYS A 3 6.20 -28.72 -14.14
N ALA A 4 7.33 -28.33 -13.57
CA ALA A 4 7.44 -27.79 -12.23
C ALA A 4 6.51 -26.58 -12.02
N ASN A 5 5.56 -26.71 -11.09
CA ASN A 5 4.78 -25.58 -10.56
C ASN A 5 5.58 -24.97 -9.40
N ASN A 6 6.51 -24.07 -9.72
CA ASN A 6 7.28 -23.35 -8.72
C ASN A 6 6.66 -21.96 -8.49
N ARG A 7 5.64 -21.90 -7.64
CA ARG A 7 5.21 -20.67 -6.95
C ARG A 7 4.80 -21.03 -5.52
N SER A 8 5.67 -20.75 -4.56
CA SER A 8 5.29 -20.65 -3.16
C SER A 8 4.24 -19.53 -3.03
N GLN A 9 2.97 -19.90 -2.89
CA GLN A 9 1.91 -18.93 -2.64
C GLN A 9 2.17 -18.26 -1.29
N VAL A 10 2.20 -16.92 -1.27
CA VAL A 10 2.45 -16.11 -0.06
C VAL A 10 1.14 -15.64 0.59
N ILE A 11 0.08 -15.54 -0.21
CA ILE A 11 -1.25 -15.12 0.22
C ILE A 11 -2.29 -16.16 -0.18
N THR A 12 -3.40 -16.19 0.55
CA THR A 12 -4.61 -16.92 0.17
C THR A 12 -5.82 -16.00 0.19
N ARG A 13 -6.75 -16.23 -0.74
CA ARG A 13 -8.10 -15.63 -0.78
C ARG A 13 -9.19 -16.61 -0.37
N ASN A 14 -8.85 -17.91 -0.26
CA ASN A 14 -9.70 -18.92 0.34
C ASN A 14 -9.21 -19.14 1.78
N PHE A 15 -9.98 -18.67 2.74
CA PHE A 15 -9.58 -18.68 4.14
C PHE A 15 -9.80 -20.03 4.82
N HIS A 16 -10.50 -20.96 4.16
CA HIS A 16 -10.70 -22.33 4.61
C HIS A 16 -9.44 -23.20 4.45
N ASP A 17 -8.49 -22.78 3.63
CA ASP A 17 -7.21 -23.48 3.38
C ASP A 17 -6.13 -23.14 4.42
N ILE A 18 -6.46 -22.33 5.44
CA ILE A 18 -5.53 -21.95 6.51
C ILE A 18 -5.67 -22.96 7.66
N GLN A 19 -4.79 -23.96 7.70
CA GLN A 19 -4.61 -24.84 8.87
C GLN A 19 -3.35 -24.44 9.63
N VAL A 20 -3.51 -23.72 10.74
CA VAL A 20 -2.39 -23.36 11.63
C VAL A 20 -2.36 -24.30 12.82
N LEU A 21 -1.28 -25.07 12.94
CA LEU A 21 -1.01 -25.85 14.14
C LEU A 21 -0.39 -24.92 15.19
N ILE A 22 -1.19 -24.49 16.17
CA ILE A 22 -0.76 -23.57 17.22
C ILE A 22 -0.18 -24.37 18.39
N LYS A 23 1.11 -24.16 18.69
CA LYS A 23 1.76 -24.67 19.91
C LYS A 23 2.36 -23.49 20.68
N CYS A 24 1.72 -23.12 21.78
CA CYS A 24 2.20 -22.04 22.65
C CYS A 24 3.03 -22.61 23.81
N VAL A 25 4.26 -22.11 23.97
CA VAL A 25 5.11 -22.36 25.14
C VAL A 25 5.44 -21.00 25.75
N TYR A 26 5.14 -20.82 27.03
CA TYR A 26 5.31 -19.52 27.70
C TYR A 26 6.38 -19.62 28.79
N ASP A 27 7.30 -18.66 28.78
CA ASP A 27 8.27 -18.48 29.86
C ASP A 27 7.59 -17.88 31.10
N LYS A 28 7.97 -18.35 32.29
CA LYS A 28 7.40 -17.91 33.57
C LYS A 28 7.86 -16.49 33.96
N ARG A 29 8.91 -15.98 33.32
CA ARG A 29 9.40 -14.61 33.49
C ARG A 29 9.12 -13.82 32.21
N LYS A 30 8.10 -12.96 32.22
CA LYS A 30 7.84 -12.03 31.13
C LYS A 30 8.08 -10.60 31.57
N GLY A 31 8.95 -9.90 30.85
CA GLY A 31 8.82 -8.45 30.73
C GLY A 31 7.58 -8.15 29.89
N LEU A 32 6.74 -7.22 30.35
CA LEU A 32 5.63 -6.70 29.55
C LEU A 32 6.22 -5.80 28.47
N ALA A 33 6.40 -6.33 27.27
CA ALA A 33 6.68 -5.52 26.09
C ALA A 33 5.36 -4.97 25.56
N VAL A 34 5.19 -3.65 25.63
CA VAL A 34 4.07 -2.97 24.98
C VAL A 34 4.42 -2.79 23.51
N SER A 35 3.64 -3.38 22.62
CA SER A 35 3.77 -3.14 21.18
C SER A 35 2.99 -1.88 20.82
N PHE A 36 3.66 -0.89 20.21
CA PHE A 36 3.04 0.33 19.70
C PHE A 36 3.23 0.38 18.18
N THR A 37 2.13 0.38 17.43
CA THR A 37 2.13 0.58 15.97
C THR A 37 1.74 2.03 15.67
N PRO A 38 2.65 2.87 15.16
CA PRO A 38 2.34 4.26 14.84
C PRO A 38 1.33 4.36 13.68
N ASP A 39 0.41 5.31 13.78
CA ASP A 39 -0.52 5.66 12.71
C ASP A 39 0.25 6.42 11.62
N THR A 40 0.61 5.71 10.56
CA THR A 40 1.46 6.20 9.45
C THR A 40 0.63 6.49 8.19
N ASN A 41 -0.66 6.77 8.39
CA ASN A 41 -1.59 7.10 7.33
C ASN A 41 -1.36 8.48 6.72
N SER A 42 -0.61 9.34 7.41
CA SER A 42 -0.27 10.67 6.95
C SER A 42 1.19 11.01 7.24
N ILE A 43 1.87 11.59 6.26
CA ILE A 43 3.25 12.06 6.40
C ILE A 43 3.36 13.46 5.83
N PHE A 44 4.06 14.34 6.55
CA PHE A 44 4.39 15.68 6.10
C PHE A 44 5.80 15.67 5.50
N ILE A 45 5.94 16.16 4.28
CA ILE A 45 7.20 16.25 3.55
C ILE A 45 7.42 17.70 3.15
N ARG A 46 8.67 18.12 3.30
CA ARG A 46 9.17 19.38 2.74
C ARG A 46 10.35 19.05 1.84
N GLU A 47 10.27 19.49 0.60
CA GLU A 47 11.30 19.24 -0.39
C GLU A 47 11.67 20.54 -1.12
N GLU A 48 12.98 20.79 -1.24
CA GLU A 48 13.47 21.99 -1.90
C GLU A 48 13.05 21.99 -3.38
N GLY A 49 12.48 23.10 -3.86
CA GLY A 49 11.96 23.21 -5.23
C GLY A 49 10.54 22.66 -5.46
N LEU A 50 10.00 21.88 -4.51
CA LEU A 50 8.63 21.30 -4.55
C LEU A 50 7.76 21.67 -3.35
N GLY A 51 8.28 22.46 -2.41
CA GLY A 51 7.51 23.02 -1.30
C GLY A 51 7.12 21.99 -0.25
N GLU A 52 5.98 22.23 0.38
CA GLU A 52 5.45 21.40 1.46
C GLU A 52 4.20 20.66 1.00
N PHE A 53 4.12 19.38 1.37
CA PHE A 53 2.99 18.53 1.04
C PHE A 53 2.76 17.46 2.09
N VAL A 54 1.49 17.09 2.26
CA VAL A 54 1.05 16.03 3.15
C VAL A 54 0.46 14.92 2.31
N PHE A 55 1.05 13.72 2.37
CA PHE A 55 0.44 12.53 1.80
C PHE A 55 -0.51 11.89 2.79
N THR A 56 -1.64 11.38 2.31
CA THR A 56 -2.52 10.53 3.11
C THR A 56 -2.90 9.25 2.37
N ILE A 57 -3.11 8.18 3.12
CA ILE A 57 -3.70 6.92 2.68
C ILE A 57 -4.85 6.53 3.61
N ASP A 58 -6.06 6.49 3.07
CA ASP A 58 -7.26 6.21 3.84
C ASP A 58 -8.06 5.06 3.23
N ILE A 59 -8.68 4.25 4.08
CA ILE A 59 -9.60 3.17 3.70
C ILE A 59 -11.02 3.71 3.83
N PHE A 60 -11.86 3.44 2.83
CA PHE A 60 -13.24 3.88 2.75
C PHE A 60 -14.19 2.69 2.88
N THR A 61 -15.38 2.97 3.40
CA THR A 61 -16.41 1.95 3.60
C THR A 61 -17.02 1.46 2.28
N THR A 62 -17.02 2.30 1.25
CA THR A 62 -17.61 2.01 -0.07
C THR A 62 -16.82 2.66 -1.22
N ASP A 63 -17.16 2.26 -2.45
CA ASP A 63 -16.66 2.81 -3.71
C ASP A 63 -17.11 4.25 -3.99
N ALA A 64 -17.98 4.82 -3.15
CA ALA A 64 -18.34 6.23 -3.21
C ALA A 64 -17.24 7.15 -2.63
N PHE A 65 -16.26 6.59 -1.92
CA PHE A 65 -15.18 7.33 -1.26
C PHE A 65 -15.67 8.50 -0.37
N ALA A 66 -16.84 8.32 0.27
CA ALA A 66 -17.48 9.35 1.09
C ALA A 66 -17.09 9.28 2.56
N LEU A 67 -17.00 8.06 3.12
CA LEU A 67 -16.73 7.83 4.53
C LEU A 67 -15.46 7.00 4.69
N ALA A 68 -14.40 7.65 5.19
CA ALA A 68 -13.16 7.01 5.55
C ALA A 68 -13.21 6.45 6.98
N TYR A 69 -12.59 5.28 7.19
CA TYR A 69 -12.33 4.74 8.51
C TYR A 69 -11.37 5.65 9.28
N ARG A 70 -11.76 6.00 10.50
CA ARG A 70 -11.00 6.82 11.45
C ARG A 70 -10.11 5.92 12.30
N ARG A 71 -9.18 6.54 13.04
CA ARG A 71 -8.25 5.83 13.94
C ARG A 71 -8.95 4.84 14.89
N ASN A 72 -10.10 5.21 15.44
CA ASN A 72 -10.83 4.38 16.41
C ASN A 72 -11.60 3.22 15.78
N ASP A 73 -11.70 3.18 14.44
CA ASP A 73 -12.36 2.09 13.72
C ASP A 73 -11.38 0.94 13.39
N PHE A 74 -10.09 1.09 13.72
CA PHE A 74 -9.09 0.06 13.53
C PHE A 74 -8.98 -0.88 14.74
N PRO A 75 -8.73 -2.19 14.53
CA PRO A 75 -8.54 -2.86 13.24
C PRO A 75 -9.81 -2.88 12.39
N VAL A 76 -9.66 -2.68 11.07
CA VAL A 76 -10.80 -2.79 10.15
C VAL A 76 -11.01 -4.26 9.85
N HIS A 77 -12.18 -4.75 10.28
CA HIS A 77 -12.62 -6.13 10.09
C HIS A 77 -13.20 -6.33 8.69
N TYR A 78 -12.81 -7.42 8.02
CA TYR A 78 -13.31 -7.77 6.70
C TYR A 78 -13.70 -9.24 6.59
N ASN A 79 -14.63 -9.51 5.66
CA ASN A 79 -15.08 -10.85 5.33
C ASN A 79 -14.30 -11.45 4.14
N GLU A 80 -14.44 -12.76 3.95
CA GLU A 80 -13.84 -13.45 2.82
C GLU A 80 -14.30 -12.85 1.49
N SER A 81 -13.36 -12.62 0.58
CA SER A 81 -13.60 -12.00 -0.73
C SER A 81 -14.22 -10.59 -0.71
N GLN A 82 -14.18 -9.89 0.42
CA GLN A 82 -14.62 -8.50 0.49
C GLN A 82 -13.69 -7.57 -0.31
N GLU A 83 -14.28 -6.62 -1.04
CA GLU A 83 -13.53 -5.55 -1.69
C GLU A 83 -13.28 -4.41 -0.70
N ILE A 84 -12.06 -3.89 -0.66
CA ILE A 84 -11.70 -2.73 0.14
C ILE A 84 -11.31 -1.55 -0.75
N TYR A 85 -11.73 -0.36 -0.33
CA TYR A 85 -11.59 0.86 -1.11
C TYR A 85 -10.56 1.76 -0.44
N LEU A 86 -9.55 2.19 -1.18
CA LEU A 86 -8.48 3.04 -0.67
C LEU A 86 -8.33 4.29 -1.53
N GLN A 87 -7.95 5.39 -0.87
CA GLN A 87 -7.56 6.61 -1.54
C GLN A 87 -6.21 7.07 -1.03
N LEU A 88 -5.29 7.28 -1.97
CA LEU A 88 -4.12 8.11 -1.76
C LEU A 88 -4.48 9.56 -2.09
N ALA A 89 -4.06 10.50 -1.25
CA ALA A 89 -4.21 11.93 -1.52
C ALA A 89 -2.94 12.69 -1.18
N VAL A 90 -2.75 13.83 -1.85
CA VAL A 90 -1.74 14.82 -1.47
C VAL A 90 -2.41 16.17 -1.22
N ASN A 91 -2.11 16.76 -0.07
CA ASN A 91 -2.48 18.14 0.23
C ASN A 91 -1.26 19.03 0.06
N SER A 92 -1.35 20.02 -0.83
CA SER A 92 -0.32 21.02 -1.10
C SER A 92 -0.95 22.25 -1.74
N THR A 93 -0.38 23.42 -1.48
CA THR A 93 -0.75 24.68 -2.12
C THR A 93 -0.27 24.78 -3.56
N LEU A 94 0.67 23.93 -3.98
CA LEU A 94 1.25 23.94 -5.33
C LEU A 94 0.45 23.12 -6.34
N SER A 95 0.68 23.42 -7.62
CA SER A 95 0.17 22.65 -8.76
C SER A 95 1.03 21.40 -8.99
N ILE A 96 0.75 20.36 -8.21
CA ILE A 96 1.42 19.06 -8.28
C ILE A 96 0.42 17.93 -8.56
N ALA A 97 0.93 16.87 -9.20
CA ALA A 97 0.22 15.62 -9.44
C ALA A 97 0.80 14.50 -8.55
N LEU A 98 -0.09 13.73 -7.91
CA LEU A 98 0.23 12.55 -7.11
C LEU A 98 0.31 11.31 -7.99
N PHE A 99 1.38 10.55 -7.82
CA PHE A 99 1.58 9.27 -8.49
C PHE A 99 1.90 8.17 -7.49
N ALA A 100 1.21 7.04 -7.61
CA ALA A 100 1.50 5.82 -6.87
C ALA A 100 2.42 4.94 -7.72
N GLU A 101 3.67 4.76 -7.29
CA GLU A 101 4.65 3.95 -8.01
C GLU A 101 4.51 2.47 -7.66
N ASN A 102 4.51 2.15 -6.36
CA ASN A 102 4.28 0.80 -5.88
C ASN A 102 3.23 0.82 -4.78
N CYS A 103 2.38 -0.19 -4.73
CA CYS A 103 1.55 -0.49 -3.57
C CYS A 103 1.67 -1.96 -3.25
N TYR A 104 1.79 -2.29 -1.98
CA TYR A 104 2.05 -3.65 -1.52
C TYR A 104 1.48 -3.83 -0.12
N ALA A 105 1.36 -5.09 0.27
CA ALA A 105 0.94 -5.44 1.62
C ALA A 105 2.01 -6.23 2.35
N THR A 106 1.98 -6.16 3.68
CA THR A 106 2.84 -6.91 4.60
C THR A 106 2.00 -7.41 5.79
N PRO A 107 2.46 -8.45 6.51
CA PRO A 107 1.77 -8.96 7.69
C PRO A 107 2.04 -8.15 8.97
N SER A 108 2.88 -7.11 8.90
CA SER A 108 3.23 -6.22 10.01
C SER A 108 3.24 -4.76 9.58
N GLY A 109 3.18 -3.83 10.52
CA GLY A 109 3.23 -2.40 10.21
C GLY A 109 4.58 -1.90 9.66
N ASP A 110 5.62 -2.73 9.58
CA ASP A 110 6.90 -2.36 8.96
C ASP A 110 6.79 -2.51 7.43
N PRO A 111 6.90 -1.41 6.65
CA PRO A 111 6.91 -1.50 5.19
C PRO A 111 8.08 -2.33 4.62
N ARG A 112 9.10 -2.61 5.43
CA ARG A 112 10.28 -3.41 5.06
C ARG A 112 10.18 -4.86 5.51
N ASP A 113 9.01 -5.32 5.93
CA ASP A 113 8.79 -6.72 6.27
C ASP A 113 9.26 -7.62 5.11
N PRO A 114 10.04 -8.68 5.38
CA PRO A 114 10.50 -9.59 4.34
C PRO A 114 9.35 -10.32 3.63
N ILE A 115 8.19 -10.46 4.29
CA ILE A 115 6.98 -11.02 3.71
C ILE A 115 6.17 -9.88 3.12
N ARG A 116 6.09 -9.87 1.78
CA ARG A 116 5.43 -8.81 1.02
C ARG A 116 4.62 -9.40 -0.13
N TYR A 117 3.47 -8.77 -0.41
CA TYR A 117 2.65 -9.06 -1.59
C TYR A 117 2.44 -7.77 -2.41
N ASP A 118 2.88 -7.75 -3.66
CA ASP A 118 2.76 -6.58 -4.54
C ASP A 118 1.34 -6.47 -5.14
N LEU A 119 0.69 -5.32 -4.92
CA LEU A 119 -0.61 -4.98 -5.50
C LEU A 119 -0.46 -4.17 -6.79
N LEU A 120 0.43 -3.19 -6.75
CA LEU A 120 0.80 -2.29 -7.83
C LEU A 120 2.33 -2.22 -7.87
N LYS A 121 2.93 -2.31 -9.06
CA LYS A 121 4.38 -2.21 -9.24
C LYS A 121 4.70 -1.40 -10.47
N ASP A 122 5.62 -0.45 -10.33
CA ASP A 122 6.01 0.46 -11.42
C ASP A 122 4.80 1.16 -12.07
N GLY A 123 3.79 1.49 -11.28
CA GLY A 123 2.54 2.12 -11.71
C GLY A 123 1.55 1.16 -12.39
N CYS A 124 1.87 -0.13 -12.45
CA CYS A 124 1.06 -1.16 -13.10
C CYS A 124 0.39 -2.07 -12.08
N PRO A 125 -0.92 -2.33 -12.20
CA PRO A 125 -1.60 -3.34 -11.40
C PRO A 125 -0.96 -4.72 -11.60
N ILE A 126 -0.58 -5.36 -10.49
CA ILE A 126 -0.06 -6.74 -10.43
C ILE A 126 -1.12 -7.67 -9.85
N ASP A 127 -1.86 -7.19 -8.84
CA ASP A 127 -2.99 -7.91 -8.29
C ASP A 127 -4.15 -7.97 -9.30
N PRO A 128 -4.72 -9.15 -9.58
CA PRO A 128 -5.76 -9.32 -10.59
C PRO A 128 -7.12 -8.73 -10.18
N THR A 129 -7.31 -8.46 -8.89
CA THR A 129 -8.52 -7.84 -8.34
C THR A 129 -8.39 -6.33 -8.18
N TRP A 130 -7.21 -5.76 -8.49
CA TRP A 130 -6.98 -4.32 -8.46
C TRP A 130 -7.90 -3.59 -9.44
N ARG A 131 -8.62 -2.59 -8.95
CA ARG A 131 -9.40 -1.67 -9.78
C ARG A 131 -8.99 -0.24 -9.50
N SER A 132 -8.65 0.50 -10.56
CA SER A 132 -8.44 1.94 -10.48
C SER A 132 -9.74 2.68 -10.77
N TYR A 133 -10.02 3.72 -9.99
CA TYR A 133 -11.16 4.61 -10.19
C TYR A 133 -10.73 5.89 -10.93
N ARG A 134 -11.59 6.92 -10.91
CA ARG A 134 -11.33 8.20 -11.55
C ARG A 134 -9.97 8.75 -11.14
N LYS A 135 -9.19 9.16 -12.14
CA LYS A 135 -7.91 9.84 -11.91
C LYS A 135 -8.16 11.28 -11.54
N PHE A 136 -7.60 11.70 -10.42
CA PHE A 136 -7.51 13.10 -10.03
C PHE A 136 -6.03 13.47 -9.95
N LEU A 137 -5.69 14.74 -10.20
CA LEU A 137 -4.30 15.19 -10.09
C LEU A 137 -3.74 14.92 -8.69
N LYS A 138 -4.51 15.19 -7.63
CA LYS A 138 -4.05 15.06 -6.24
C LYS A 138 -4.59 13.83 -5.50
N LYS A 139 -5.30 12.92 -6.20
CA LYS A 139 -5.90 11.72 -5.57
C LYS A 139 -5.85 10.51 -6.49
N ASN A 140 -5.47 9.36 -5.93
CA ASN A 140 -5.55 8.07 -6.59
C ASN A 140 -6.48 7.17 -5.77
N GLN A 141 -7.64 6.85 -6.36
CA GLN A 141 -8.64 5.97 -5.78
C GLN A 141 -8.53 4.57 -6.40
N PHE A 142 -8.48 3.54 -5.57
CA PHE A 142 -8.37 2.16 -6.02
C PHE A 142 -9.04 1.20 -5.05
N SER A 143 -9.30 -0.01 -5.50
CA SER A 143 -9.78 -1.11 -4.68
C SER A 143 -9.07 -2.41 -5.03
N PHE A 144 -9.13 -3.37 -4.12
CA PHE A 144 -8.75 -4.75 -4.36
C PHE A 144 -9.51 -5.68 -3.41
N THR A 145 -9.55 -6.96 -3.73
CA THR A 145 -10.16 -7.98 -2.87
C THR A 145 -9.18 -8.37 -1.77
N VAL A 146 -9.65 -8.29 -0.52
CA VAL A 146 -8.86 -8.67 0.67
C VAL A 146 -8.34 -10.09 0.60
N PHE A 147 -7.23 -10.33 1.30
CA PHE A 147 -6.55 -11.62 1.39
C PHE A 147 -5.83 -11.72 2.74
N ASN A 148 -5.43 -12.93 3.11
CA ASN A 148 -4.58 -13.18 4.25
C ASN A 148 -3.21 -13.69 3.79
N PHE A 149 -2.17 -13.39 4.58
CA PHE A 149 -0.87 -14.04 4.41
C PHE A 149 -0.93 -15.49 4.89
N ILE A 150 -0.35 -16.40 4.12
CA ILE A 150 -0.23 -17.81 4.50
C ILE A 150 0.79 -17.91 5.64
N GLY A 151 0.38 -18.52 6.75
CA GLY A 151 1.20 -18.66 7.96
C GLY A 151 0.46 -18.20 9.21
N ASN A 152 1.21 -17.92 10.28
CA ASN A 152 0.63 -17.44 11.55
C ASN A 152 0.55 -15.90 11.57
N PHE A 153 -0.19 -15.33 10.60
CA PHE A 153 -0.38 -13.89 10.46
C PHE A 153 -1.88 -13.57 10.49
N HIS A 154 -2.25 -12.54 11.24
CA HIS A 154 -3.67 -12.16 11.44
C HIS A 154 -3.96 -10.72 11.02
N GLN A 155 -2.96 -10.00 10.53
CA GLN A 155 -3.04 -8.60 10.20
C GLN A 155 -2.48 -8.38 8.80
N VAL A 156 -3.06 -7.43 8.09
CA VAL A 156 -2.57 -6.95 6.80
C VAL A 156 -2.43 -5.45 6.87
N PHE A 157 -1.25 -4.95 6.53
CA PHE A 157 -0.99 -3.53 6.33
C PHE A 157 -0.80 -3.28 4.85
N VAL A 158 -1.31 -2.15 4.37
CA VAL A 158 -1.14 -1.70 2.98
C VAL A 158 -0.19 -0.52 2.98
N HIS A 159 0.81 -0.59 2.12
CA HIS A 159 1.85 0.40 1.94
C HIS A 159 1.83 0.88 0.50
N CYS A 160 2.05 2.17 0.28
CA CYS A 160 2.23 2.71 -1.06
C CYS A 160 3.41 3.67 -1.10
N ASP A 161 4.26 3.46 -2.08
CA ASP A 161 5.35 4.34 -2.48
C ASP A 161 4.77 5.40 -3.43
N VAL A 162 4.80 6.66 -2.98
CA VAL A 162 4.20 7.81 -3.66
C VAL A 162 5.24 8.85 -4.05
N ILE A 163 4.98 9.51 -5.16
CA ILE A 163 5.79 10.59 -5.73
C ILE A 163 4.85 11.74 -6.12
N VAL A 164 5.31 12.98 -5.99
CA VAL A 164 4.66 14.14 -6.61
C VAL A 164 5.47 14.64 -7.79
N CYS A 165 4.79 15.08 -8.84
CA CYS A 165 5.43 15.77 -9.96
C CYS A 165 4.79 17.13 -10.15
N LYS A 166 5.57 18.12 -10.57
CA LYS A 166 5.02 19.37 -11.10
C LYS A 166 4.13 19.06 -12.31
N VAL A 167 2.99 19.74 -12.39
CA VAL A 167 2.08 19.62 -13.53
C VAL A 167 2.75 20.26 -14.76
N ASP A 168 2.43 19.76 -15.95
CA ASP A 168 2.93 20.22 -17.26
C ASP A 168 4.44 20.02 -17.51
N GLU A 169 5.15 19.37 -16.59
CA GLU A 169 6.56 19.06 -16.75
C GLU A 169 6.80 17.72 -17.48
N PRO A 170 7.57 17.71 -18.59
CA PRO A 170 7.78 16.53 -19.39
C PRO A 170 8.73 15.53 -18.71
N ASN A 171 8.65 14.26 -19.12
CA ASN A 171 9.52 13.17 -18.71
C ASN A 171 9.49 12.82 -17.20
N THR A 172 8.50 13.35 -16.45
CA THR A 172 8.30 13.00 -15.05
C THR A 172 7.73 11.59 -14.88
N ARG A 173 7.95 10.99 -13.71
CA ARG A 173 7.42 9.67 -13.36
C ARG A 173 5.88 9.59 -13.46
N CYS A 174 5.20 10.70 -13.14
CA CYS A 174 3.75 10.84 -13.25
C CYS A 174 3.28 10.74 -14.71
N GLN A 175 4.03 11.29 -15.67
CA GLN A 175 3.71 11.21 -17.10
C GLN A 175 4.03 9.83 -17.70
N GLN A 176 5.06 9.16 -17.19
CA GLN A 176 5.47 7.83 -17.67
C GLN A 176 4.41 6.75 -17.40
N GLY A 177 3.56 6.93 -16.39
CA GLY A 177 2.44 6.03 -16.12
C GLY A 177 2.89 4.60 -15.77
N CYS A 178 2.19 3.60 -16.30
CA CYS A 178 2.50 2.18 -16.06
C CYS A 178 3.67 1.74 -16.95
N LEU A 179 4.79 1.36 -16.32
CA LEU A 179 5.97 0.83 -17.00
C LEU A 179 5.98 -0.70 -16.91
N ARG A 180 5.29 -1.38 -17.84
CA ARG A 180 5.38 -2.84 -17.95
C ARG A 180 6.78 -3.20 -18.42
N THR A 181 7.60 -3.75 -17.54
CA THR A 181 8.96 -4.21 -17.83
C THR A 181 8.93 -5.37 -18.83
N VAL A 182 8.83 -5.07 -20.12
CA VAL A 182 9.15 -6.01 -21.19
C VAL A 182 10.68 -5.95 -21.38
N GLY A 183 11.40 -6.76 -20.61
CA GLY A 183 12.78 -7.17 -20.93
C GLY A 183 13.84 -6.07 -21.10
N GLY A 184 13.66 -4.88 -20.51
CA GLY A 184 14.66 -3.83 -20.56
C GLY A 184 14.57 -2.96 -19.33
N SER A 185 15.67 -2.89 -18.57
CA SER A 185 15.85 -1.89 -17.54
C SER A 185 15.68 -0.51 -18.18
N ALA A 186 14.53 0.14 -17.95
CA ALA A 186 14.37 1.55 -18.23
C ALA A 186 15.38 2.27 -17.35
N ARG A 187 16.53 2.59 -17.95
CA ARG A 187 17.67 3.18 -17.27
C ARG A 187 17.21 4.49 -16.64
N ARG A 188 17.04 4.50 -15.32
CA ARG A 188 16.65 5.67 -14.51
C ARG A 188 17.62 6.81 -14.83
N ARG A 189 17.23 7.70 -15.75
CA ARG A 189 18.05 8.85 -16.11
C ARG A 189 17.89 9.83 -14.96
N ARG A 190 18.84 9.79 -14.01
CA ARG A 190 19.00 10.84 -13.01
C ARG A 190 19.26 12.13 -13.80
N SER A 191 18.31 13.06 -13.87
CA SER A 191 18.64 14.38 -14.40
C SER A 191 19.56 15.04 -13.37
N ALA A 192 20.68 15.57 -13.86
CA ALA A 192 21.59 16.36 -13.06
C ALA A 192 21.11 17.81 -13.13
N LEU A 193 20.82 18.40 -11.97
CA LEU A 193 20.70 19.85 -11.75
C LEU A 193 19.74 20.59 -12.71
N GLU A 194 18.45 20.38 -12.53
CA GLU A 194 17.39 21.34 -12.89
C GLU A 194 16.38 21.31 -11.72
N ASP A 195 15.76 22.46 -11.39
CA ASP A 195 14.80 22.62 -10.28
C ASP A 195 13.97 21.34 -10.06
N ALA A 196 13.98 20.76 -8.86
CA ALA A 196 13.34 19.48 -8.59
C ALA A 196 11.93 19.42 -9.21
N VAL A 197 11.79 18.61 -10.28
CA VAL A 197 10.58 18.53 -11.10
C VAL A 197 9.61 17.49 -10.53
N GLN A 198 10.15 16.55 -9.76
CA GLN A 198 9.43 15.49 -9.06
C GLN A 198 10.12 15.18 -7.73
N SER A 199 9.35 14.67 -6.77
CA SER A 199 9.86 14.35 -5.44
C SER A 199 10.71 13.10 -5.42
N GLU A 200 11.42 12.90 -4.32
CA GLU A 200 11.82 11.56 -3.89
C GLU A 200 10.60 10.64 -3.63
N VAL A 201 10.88 9.36 -3.45
CA VAL A 201 9.86 8.36 -3.15
C VAL A 201 9.59 8.37 -1.65
N HIS A 202 8.31 8.47 -1.28
CA HIS A 202 7.87 8.42 0.11
C HIS A 202 6.88 7.28 0.31
N THR A 203 6.94 6.62 1.46
CA THR A 203 6.05 5.49 1.77
C THR A 203 4.99 5.91 2.78
N VAL A 204 3.71 5.72 2.44
CA VAL A 204 2.58 5.86 3.35
C VAL A 204 1.95 4.51 3.63
N SER A 205 1.40 4.32 4.83
CA SER A 205 0.88 3.02 5.25
C SER A 205 -0.47 3.12 5.95
N ARG A 206 -1.35 2.14 5.74
CA ARG A 206 -2.63 2.02 6.45
C ARG A 206 -2.90 0.57 6.85
N GLY A 207 -3.55 0.41 7.99
CA GLY A 207 -3.89 -0.87 8.60
C GLY A 207 -3.98 -0.71 10.11
N PRO A 208 -4.15 -1.81 10.86
CA PRO A 208 -4.28 -3.17 10.37
C PRO A 208 -5.68 -3.48 9.81
N LEU A 209 -5.72 -4.29 8.75
CA LEU A 209 -6.90 -5.01 8.29
C LEU A 209 -6.87 -6.41 8.91
N VAL A 210 -8.00 -6.90 9.43
CA VAL A 210 -8.10 -8.20 10.10
C VAL A 210 -9.29 -8.99 9.54
N TYR A 211 -9.07 -10.28 9.29
CA TYR A 211 -10.16 -11.18 8.90
C TYR A 211 -11.05 -11.57 10.09
N GLY A 212 -12.36 -11.58 9.86
CA GLY A 212 -13.36 -12.03 10.84
C GLY A 212 -14.20 -10.90 11.39
N GLU A 213 -15.25 -11.22 12.15
CA GLU A 213 -16.16 -10.23 12.71
C GLU A 213 -15.50 -9.41 13.84
N SER A 214 -15.90 -8.14 13.97
CA SER A 214 -15.55 -7.32 15.14
C SER A 214 -16.14 -7.98 16.38
N ALA A 215 -15.31 -8.21 17.41
CA ALA A 215 -15.80 -8.65 18.72
C ALA A 215 -16.75 -7.57 19.26
N LYS A 216 -18.04 -7.88 19.33
CA LYS A 216 -19.07 -7.07 20.00
C LYS A 216 -19.07 -7.33 21.49
#